data_AF-F3B7B6-F1
#
_entry.id   AF-F3B7B6-F1
#
_cell.length_a   1.000
_cell.length_b   1.000
_cell.length_c   1.000
_cell.angle_alpha   90.00
_cell.angle_beta   90.00
_cell.angle_gamma   90.00
#
_symmetry.space_group_name_H-M   'P 1'
#
loop_
_entity.id
_entity.type
_entity.pdbx_description
1 polymer ?
#
loop_
_entity_poly.entity_id
_entity_poly.type
_entity_poly.pdbx_seq_one_letter_code
_entity_poly.pdbx_strand_id
1 'polypeptide(L)'
;MKKKTRLLIAVFFTLVFMIIFMTVLIFFILPKFDFMYISADKHWQKEKIGDGNEKTGGTEIEKVKQGANGMYFVYKDKLMYMDEADEQVREMCKLQSKILGILVKDNNIFLFKRDDVEGTYKVDLSGKIVKLFNASGTASIEGENIYILDGEPSLRKYDFNGRKIFENKVKSDFISSSTIFDNYIFL
;
A
#
# COMPACT_ATOMS: atom_id res chain seq x y z
N MET A 1 -41.44 51.19 -25.86
CA MET A 1 -41.67 49.94 -25.09
C MET A 1 -40.80 48.74 -25.50
N LYS A 2 -40.62 48.43 -26.80
CA LYS A 2 -39.91 47.20 -27.28
C LYS A 2 -38.46 47.01 -26.78
N LYS A 3 -37.67 48.07 -26.59
CA LYS A 3 -36.24 47.99 -26.21
C LYS A 3 -36.04 47.55 -24.75
N LYS A 4 -36.92 48.00 -23.84
CA LYS A 4 -36.90 47.67 -22.40
C LYS A 4 -37.29 46.20 -22.16
N THR A 5 -38.27 45.69 -22.93
CA THR A 5 -38.69 44.28 -22.90
C THR A 5 -37.60 43.36 -23.47
N ARG A 6 -36.92 43.74 -24.55
CA ARG A 6 -35.77 42.97 -25.09
C ARG A 6 -34.59 42.91 -24.11
N LEU A 7 -34.31 43.99 -23.41
CA LEU A 7 -33.28 44.01 -22.36
C LEU A 7 -33.65 43.07 -21.20
N LEU A 8 -34.91 43.11 -20.73
CA LEU A 8 -35.41 42.21 -19.69
C LEU A 8 -35.33 40.74 -20.10
N ILE A 9 -35.69 40.43 -21.35
CA ILE A 9 -35.59 39.06 -21.89
C ILE A 9 -34.11 38.61 -21.96
N ALA A 10 -33.21 39.47 -22.42
CA ALA A 10 -31.78 39.15 -22.47
C ALA A 10 -31.20 38.89 -21.08
N VAL A 11 -31.52 39.74 -20.09
CA VAL A 11 -31.10 39.55 -18.69
C VAL A 11 -31.64 38.24 -18.11
N PHE A 12 -32.89 37.91 -18.41
CA PHE A 12 -33.50 36.65 -17.97
C PHE A 12 -32.78 35.42 -18.56
N PHE A 13 -32.49 35.43 -19.87
CA PHE A 13 -31.74 34.33 -20.50
C PHE A 13 -30.30 34.21 -19.98
N THR A 14 -29.62 35.34 -19.73
CA THR A 14 -28.28 35.32 -19.13
C THR A 14 -28.30 34.72 -17.72
N LEU A 15 -29.30 35.05 -16.90
CA LEU A 15 -29.46 34.49 -15.56
C LEU A 15 -29.69 32.97 -15.61
N VAL A 16 -30.60 32.53 -16.49
CA VAL A 16 -30.90 31.10 -16.69
C VAL A 16 -29.66 30.34 -17.18
N PHE A 17 -28.93 30.91 -18.13
CA PHE A 17 -27.69 30.30 -18.63
C PHE A 17 -26.63 30.19 -17.53
N MET A 18 -26.49 31.22 -16.69
CA MET A 18 -25.54 31.22 -15.57
C MET A 18 -25.91 30.14 -14.53
N ILE A 19 -27.20 29.96 -14.22
CA ILE A 19 -27.67 28.89 -13.32
C ILE A 19 -27.39 27.50 -13.90
N ILE A 20 -27.68 27.29 -15.19
CA ILE A 20 -27.40 26.01 -15.87
C ILE A 20 -25.89 25.73 -15.87
N PHE A 21 -25.08 26.74 -16.19
CA PHE A 21 -23.63 26.62 -16.20
C PHE A 21 -23.08 26.26 -14.80
N MET A 22 -23.56 26.92 -13.75
CA MET A 22 -23.20 26.59 -12.37
C MET A 22 -23.62 25.17 -11.99
N THR A 23 -24.80 24.73 -12.43
CA THR A 23 -25.29 23.36 -12.19
C THR A 23 -24.38 22.33 -12.87
N VAL A 24 -23.98 22.56 -14.12
CA VAL A 24 -23.03 21.68 -14.82
C VAL A 24 -21.68 21.66 -14.12
N LEU A 25 -21.18 22.83 -13.67
CA LEU A 25 -19.95 22.90 -12.88
C LEU A 25 -20.05 22.05 -11.60
N ILE A 26 -21.16 22.15 -10.87
CA ILE A 26 -21.38 21.46 -9.59
C ILE A 26 -21.55 19.95 -9.75
N PHE A 27 -22.22 19.48 -10.80
CA PHE A 27 -22.50 18.05 -10.97
C PHE A 27 -21.46 17.30 -11.80
N PHE A 28 -20.70 17.98 -12.67
CA PHE A 28 -19.75 17.30 -13.58
C PHE A 28 -18.29 17.68 -13.36
N ILE A 29 -18.00 18.87 -12.84
CA ILE A 29 -16.62 19.36 -12.65
C ILE A 29 -16.21 19.23 -11.18
N LEU A 30 -17.04 19.70 -10.24
CA LEU A 30 -16.76 19.64 -8.81
C LEU A 30 -16.59 18.21 -8.27
N PRO A 31 -17.34 17.17 -8.69
CA PRO A 31 -17.09 15.79 -8.26
C PRO A 31 -15.75 15.27 -8.79
N LYS A 32 -15.21 15.88 -9.86
CA LYS A 32 -13.84 15.58 -10.33
C LYS A 32 -12.74 16.22 -9.48
N PHE A 33 -13.11 17.18 -8.62
CA PHE A 33 -12.25 17.76 -7.59
C PHE A 33 -12.55 17.20 -6.18
N ASP A 34 -13.70 16.57 -5.99
CA ASP A 34 -14.15 15.95 -4.72
C ASP A 34 -13.35 14.67 -4.37
N PHE A 35 -12.47 14.21 -5.26
CA PHE A 35 -11.44 13.21 -4.91
C PHE A 35 -10.32 13.80 -4.03
N MET A 36 -10.22 15.14 -3.95
CA MET A 36 -9.16 15.83 -3.24
C MET A 36 -9.54 16.22 -1.80
N TYR A 37 -10.83 16.16 -1.44
CA TYR A 37 -11.34 16.50 -0.11
C TYR A 37 -12.16 15.35 0.48
N ILE A 38 -11.56 14.65 1.43
CA ILE A 38 -12.30 13.76 2.34
C ILE A 38 -13.17 14.64 3.24
N SER A 39 -14.48 14.39 3.28
CA SER A 39 -15.41 15.16 4.12
C SER A 39 -15.05 15.03 5.62
N ALA A 40 -15.14 16.13 6.36
CA ALA A 40 -14.79 16.19 7.80
C ALA A 40 -15.70 15.31 8.69
N ASP A 41 -16.83 14.87 8.17
CA ASP A 41 -17.72 13.87 8.77
C ASP A 41 -17.12 12.45 8.75
N LYS A 42 -16.08 12.19 7.95
CA LYS A 42 -15.23 10.98 8.07
C LYS A 42 -14.12 11.12 9.11
N HIS A 43 -13.88 12.31 9.66
CA HIS A 43 -12.84 12.54 10.66
C HIS A 43 -13.18 11.90 12.02
N TRP A 44 -14.47 11.68 12.31
CA TRP A 44 -14.95 10.89 13.44
C TRP A 44 -14.73 9.37 13.27
N GLN A 45 -14.49 8.88 12.04
CA GLN A 45 -14.06 7.50 11.85
C GLN A 45 -12.56 7.30 12.16
N LYS A 46 -11.83 8.34 12.57
CA LYS A 46 -10.46 8.19 13.07
C LYS A 46 -10.40 7.48 14.43
N GLU A 47 -11.49 7.49 15.22
CA GLU A 47 -11.69 6.59 16.37
C GLU A 47 -12.30 5.23 15.98
N LYS A 48 -12.63 5.05 14.69
CA LYS A 48 -13.08 3.80 14.08
C LYS A 48 -12.04 3.24 13.08
N ILE A 49 -10.76 3.55 13.32
CA ILE A 49 -9.68 2.57 13.16
C ILE A 49 -9.92 1.55 14.30
N GLY A 50 -11.05 0.85 14.37
CA GLY A 50 -11.29 -0.25 13.46
C GLY A 50 -10.24 -1.26 13.86
N ASP A 51 -10.56 -2.11 14.85
CA ASP A 51 -9.81 -3.32 15.20
C ASP A 51 -9.04 -3.75 13.98
N GLY A 52 -7.70 -3.64 14.04
CA GLY A 52 -6.82 -3.83 12.89
C GLY A 52 -7.20 -5.12 12.20
N ASN A 53 -8.00 -5.01 11.14
CA ASN A 53 -8.43 -6.18 10.41
C ASN A 53 -7.17 -6.61 9.67
N GLU A 54 -6.52 -7.66 10.19
CA GLU A 54 -5.29 -8.28 9.67
C GLU A 54 -5.34 -8.52 8.15
N LYS A 55 -6.54 -8.46 7.55
CA LYS A 55 -6.81 -8.68 6.14
C LYS A 55 -6.65 -7.45 5.23
N THR A 56 -6.58 -6.22 5.74
CA THR A 56 -6.75 -5.01 4.88
C THR A 56 -5.66 -3.94 4.98
N GLY A 57 -4.76 -4.01 5.97
CA GLY A 57 -3.63 -3.09 6.11
C GLY A 57 -2.33 -3.63 5.50
N GLY A 58 -1.55 -2.76 4.85
CA GLY A 58 -0.21 -3.10 4.39
C GLY A 58 0.68 -3.54 5.57
N THR A 59 1.29 -4.71 5.49
CA THR A 59 2.11 -5.26 6.59
C THR A 59 3.59 -5.01 6.32
N GLU A 60 4.32 -4.37 7.23
CA GLU A 60 5.77 -4.10 7.14
C GLU A 60 6.65 -5.26 7.64
N ILE A 61 7.95 -5.21 7.31
CA ILE A 61 8.94 -6.20 7.77
C ILE A 61 9.06 -6.18 9.29
N GLU A 62 8.89 -7.34 9.91
CA GLU A 62 9.08 -7.51 11.35
C GLU A 62 9.95 -8.73 11.63
N LYS A 63 10.39 -8.90 12.87
CA LYS A 63 11.13 -10.10 13.28
C LYS A 63 10.21 -11.24 13.70
N VAL A 64 8.92 -10.98 13.88
CA VAL A 64 7.90 -11.94 14.31
C VAL A 64 6.65 -11.63 13.51
N LYS A 65 6.01 -12.65 12.92
CA LYS A 65 4.73 -12.52 12.22
C LYS A 65 3.88 -13.77 12.39
N GLN A 66 2.58 -13.57 12.51
CA GLN A 66 1.59 -14.65 12.45
C GLN A 66 1.34 -15.02 10.98
N GLY A 67 1.42 -16.30 10.68
CA GLY A 67 0.96 -16.87 9.41
C GLY A 67 -0.30 -17.71 9.61
N ALA A 68 -0.73 -18.40 8.56
CA ALA A 68 -2.00 -19.12 8.59
C ALA A 68 -2.10 -20.24 9.64
N ASN A 69 -0.97 -20.91 9.94
CA ASN A 69 -0.94 -22.11 10.78
C ASN A 69 0.00 -21.95 12.00
N GLY A 70 0.41 -20.73 12.34
CA GLY A 70 1.34 -20.53 13.44
C GLY A 70 2.20 -19.28 13.32
N MET A 71 3.18 -19.16 14.21
CA MET A 71 4.03 -17.98 14.35
C MET A 71 5.40 -18.22 13.71
N TYR A 72 5.84 -17.27 12.91
CA TYR A 72 7.18 -17.23 12.32
C TYR A 72 8.00 -16.15 13.00
N PHE A 73 9.27 -16.43 13.29
CA PHE A 73 10.16 -15.43 13.87
C PHE A 73 11.63 -15.66 13.56
N VAL A 74 12.40 -14.58 13.65
CA VAL A 74 13.84 -14.59 13.41
C VAL A 74 14.60 -14.67 14.72
N TYR A 75 15.45 -15.69 14.85
CA TYR A 75 16.35 -15.85 15.99
C TYR A 75 17.75 -16.22 15.53
N LYS A 76 18.76 -15.39 15.84
CA LYS A 76 20.17 -15.60 15.45
C LYS A 76 20.33 -16.00 13.97
N ASP A 77 19.69 -15.24 13.08
CA ASP A 77 19.71 -15.42 11.61
C ASP A 77 19.13 -16.76 11.10
N LYS A 78 18.29 -17.37 11.95
CA LYS A 78 17.44 -18.51 11.62
C LYS A 78 16.00 -18.06 11.56
N LEU A 79 15.26 -18.60 10.59
CA LEU A 79 13.81 -18.58 10.59
C LEU A 79 13.32 -19.74 11.46
N MET A 80 12.62 -19.39 12.53
CA MET A 80 11.96 -20.31 13.43
C MET A 80 10.46 -20.28 13.17
N TYR A 81 9.80 -21.40 13.44
CA TYR A 81 8.35 -21.53 13.37
C TYR A 81 7.83 -22.23 14.61
N MET A 82 6.73 -21.73 15.16
CA MET A 82 5.97 -22.35 16.24
C MET A 82 4.58 -22.64 15.72
N ASP A 83 4.20 -23.91 15.74
CA ASP A 83 2.85 -24.34 15.39
C ASP A 83 1.84 -23.80 16.40
N GLU A 84 0.62 -23.54 15.97
CA GLU A 84 -0.48 -23.17 16.85
C GLU A 84 -0.90 -24.34 17.75
N ALA A 85 -0.80 -25.58 17.26
CA ALA A 85 -1.24 -26.77 17.98
C ALA A 85 -0.19 -27.37 18.92
N ASP A 86 1.08 -27.35 18.55
CA ASP A 86 2.10 -28.22 19.13
C ASP A 86 3.04 -27.53 20.14
N GLU A 87 2.91 -26.21 20.36
CA GLU A 87 3.77 -25.34 21.21
C GLU A 87 5.31 -25.48 20.99
N GLN A 88 5.73 -26.34 20.07
CA GLN A 88 7.12 -26.66 19.79
C GLN A 88 7.66 -25.71 18.74
N VAL A 89 8.83 -25.17 19.03
CA VAL A 89 9.57 -24.30 18.13
C VAL A 89 10.49 -25.16 17.26
N ARG A 90 10.32 -25.09 15.94
CA ARG A 90 11.20 -25.74 14.95
C ARG A 90 11.99 -24.71 14.16
N GLU A 91 13.23 -25.07 13.81
CA GLU A 91 14.03 -24.31 12.84
C GLU A 91 13.57 -24.69 11.43
N MET A 92 13.17 -23.70 10.64
CA MET A 92 12.81 -23.91 9.23
C MET A 92 14.02 -23.79 8.32
N CYS A 93 14.79 -22.72 8.48
CA CYS A 93 15.97 -22.50 7.68
C CYS A 93 16.94 -21.54 8.36
N LYS A 94 18.22 -21.65 7.97
CA LYS A 94 19.29 -20.74 8.40
C LYS A 94 19.89 -20.05 7.19
N LEU A 95 20.06 -18.74 7.27
CA LEU A 95 20.82 -17.98 6.27
C LEU A 95 22.26 -17.76 6.74
N GLN A 96 23.19 -17.64 5.79
CA GLN A 96 24.60 -17.35 6.07
C GLN A 96 24.85 -15.89 6.52
N SER A 97 23.81 -15.05 6.43
CA SER A 97 23.87 -13.60 6.52
C SER A 97 22.72 -13.09 7.38
N LYS A 98 22.84 -11.85 7.85
CA LYS A 98 21.84 -11.25 8.73
C LYS A 98 20.45 -11.15 8.08
N ILE A 99 19.44 -11.70 8.75
CA ILE A 99 18.04 -11.52 8.38
C ILE A 99 17.55 -10.19 8.99
N LEU A 100 17.08 -9.28 8.13
CA LEU A 100 16.55 -7.97 8.55
C LEU A 100 15.15 -8.09 9.13
N GLY A 101 14.31 -8.89 8.46
CA GLY A 101 12.92 -9.11 8.84
C GLY A 101 12.25 -10.10 7.91
N ILE A 102 10.99 -10.37 8.21
CA ILE A 102 10.13 -11.31 7.51
C ILE A 102 8.81 -10.65 7.14
N LEU A 103 8.24 -11.11 6.04
CA LEU A 103 6.84 -10.90 5.71
C LEU A 103 6.19 -12.26 5.55
N VAL A 104 5.02 -12.43 6.14
CA VAL A 104 4.26 -13.67 6.07
C VAL A 104 2.85 -13.32 5.64
N LYS A 105 2.35 -14.03 4.63
CA LYS A 105 0.96 -13.97 4.22
C LYS A 105 0.49 -15.34 3.76
N ASP A 106 -0.55 -15.84 4.42
CA ASP A 106 -1.06 -17.19 4.24
C ASP A 106 0.07 -18.24 4.43
N ASN A 107 0.41 -18.97 3.37
CA ASN A 107 1.52 -19.94 3.34
C ASN A 107 2.80 -19.38 2.67
N ASN A 108 2.84 -18.10 2.34
CA ASN A 108 3.99 -17.47 1.71
C ASN A 108 4.85 -16.77 2.77
N ILE A 109 6.13 -17.14 2.81
CA ILE A 109 7.11 -16.58 3.73
C ILE A 109 8.21 -15.90 2.91
N PHE A 110 8.44 -14.63 3.20
CA PHE A 110 9.48 -13.84 2.54
C PHE A 110 10.51 -13.37 3.55
N LEU A 111 11.79 -13.50 3.20
CA LEU A 111 12.91 -13.08 4.01
C LEU A 111 13.65 -11.92 3.35
N PHE A 112 13.96 -10.91 4.15
CA PHE A 112 14.74 -9.74 3.74
C PHE A 112 16.12 -9.82 4.37
N LYS A 113 17.14 -9.68 3.53
CA LYS A 113 18.52 -9.97 3.90
C LYS A 113 19.41 -8.78 3.54
N ARG A 114 20.36 -8.49 4.43
CA ARG A 114 21.49 -7.59 4.16
C ARG A 114 22.72 -8.43 3.82
N ASP A 115 23.08 -8.44 2.54
CA ASP A 115 24.31 -9.03 1.99
C ASP A 115 25.05 -7.93 1.19
N ASP A 116 26.08 -8.29 0.41
CA ASP A 116 26.68 -7.41 -0.61
C ASP A 116 25.66 -6.96 -1.69
N VAL A 117 24.57 -7.71 -1.88
CA VAL A 117 23.41 -7.34 -2.68
C VAL A 117 22.14 -7.61 -1.88
N GLU A 118 21.43 -6.56 -1.46
CA GLU A 118 20.13 -6.71 -0.79
C GLU A 118 19.15 -7.46 -1.69
N GLY A 119 18.54 -8.50 -1.14
CA GLY A 119 17.70 -9.42 -1.87
C GLY A 119 16.52 -9.90 -1.05
N THR A 120 15.42 -10.12 -1.74
CA THR A 120 14.21 -10.74 -1.19
C THR A 120 14.19 -12.21 -1.56
N TYR A 121 13.95 -13.06 -0.58
CA TYR A 121 13.93 -14.52 -0.72
C TYR A 121 12.57 -15.06 -0.32
N LYS A 122 12.14 -16.14 -0.95
CA LYS A 122 10.96 -16.92 -0.57
C LYS A 122 11.40 -18.20 0.10
N VAL A 123 10.69 -18.58 1.16
CA VAL A 123 10.88 -19.85 1.86
C VAL A 123 9.63 -20.67 1.67
N ASP A 124 9.78 -21.92 1.27
CA ASP A 124 8.68 -22.87 1.28
C ASP A 124 8.54 -23.55 2.65
N LEU A 125 7.45 -24.30 2.84
CA LEU A 125 7.19 -24.99 4.11
C LEU A 125 8.22 -26.08 4.45
N SER A 126 9.02 -26.53 3.48
CA SER A 126 10.12 -27.47 3.72
C SER A 126 11.41 -26.78 4.18
N GLY A 127 11.43 -25.44 4.23
CA GLY A 127 12.61 -24.65 4.57
C GLY A 127 13.53 -24.35 3.39
N LYS A 128 13.14 -24.72 2.16
CA LYS A 128 13.93 -24.41 0.97
C LYS A 128 13.83 -22.92 0.67
N ILE A 129 14.99 -22.30 0.48
CA ILE A 129 15.12 -20.87 0.19
C ILE A 129 15.34 -20.68 -1.30
N VAL A 130 14.52 -19.83 -1.94
CA VAL A 130 14.67 -19.42 -3.33
C VAL A 130 14.76 -17.91 -3.39
N LYS A 131 15.77 -17.38 -4.09
CA LYS A 131 15.92 -15.94 -4.31
C LYS A 131 14.84 -15.47 -5.30
N LEU A 132 14.08 -14.42 -4.94
CA LEU A 132 13.04 -13.87 -5.81
C LEU A 132 13.56 -12.72 -6.66
N PHE A 133 14.11 -11.68 -6.03
CA PHE A 133 14.60 -10.49 -6.73
C PHE A 133 15.63 -9.73 -5.90
N ASN A 134 16.40 -8.88 -6.60
CA ASN A 134 17.32 -7.92 -6.00
C ASN A 134 16.59 -6.59 -5.83
N ALA A 135 16.19 -6.27 -4.60
CA ALA A 135 15.63 -4.98 -4.27
C ALA A 135 16.00 -4.63 -2.83
N SER A 136 16.58 -3.45 -2.68
CA SER A 136 16.78 -2.76 -1.41
C SER A 136 15.60 -1.84 -1.12
N GLY A 137 15.35 -1.59 0.16
CA GLY A 137 14.31 -0.64 0.61
C GLY A 137 13.41 -1.18 1.71
N THR A 138 12.43 -0.37 2.10
CA THR A 138 11.38 -0.76 3.04
C THR A 138 10.36 -1.61 2.30
N ALA A 139 10.11 -2.82 2.81
CA ALA A 139 9.20 -3.76 2.19
C ALA A 139 7.86 -3.87 2.94
N SER A 140 6.78 -4.01 2.19
CA SER A 140 5.45 -4.29 2.73
C SER A 140 4.66 -5.26 1.84
N ILE A 141 3.65 -5.92 2.42
CA ILE A 141 2.68 -6.74 1.68
C ILE A 141 1.30 -6.10 1.76
N GLU A 142 0.65 -5.98 0.60
CA GLU A 142 -0.77 -5.63 0.48
C GLU A 142 -1.39 -6.47 -0.64
N GLY A 143 -2.53 -7.11 -0.37
CA GLY A 143 -3.12 -8.08 -1.30
C GLY A 143 -2.12 -9.22 -1.60
N GLU A 144 -1.99 -9.60 -2.86
CA GLU A 144 -1.04 -10.63 -3.32
C GLU A 144 0.27 -10.03 -3.87
N ASN A 145 0.64 -8.84 -3.40
CA ASN A 145 1.77 -8.09 -3.91
C ASN A 145 2.75 -7.72 -2.80
N ILE A 146 4.03 -7.68 -3.17
CA ILE A 146 5.11 -7.15 -2.36
C ILE A 146 5.48 -5.78 -2.92
N TYR A 147 5.53 -4.78 -2.05
CA TYR A 147 5.94 -3.44 -2.37
C TYR A 147 7.29 -3.15 -1.74
N ILE A 148 8.19 -2.55 -2.50
CA ILE A 148 9.50 -2.11 -2.05
C ILE A 148 9.61 -0.62 -2.32
N LEU A 149 9.76 0.16 -1.25
CA LEU A 149 10.09 1.57 -1.31
C LEU A 149 11.60 1.73 -1.15
N ASP A 150 12.29 2.15 -2.20
CA ASP A 150 13.71 2.49 -2.10
C ASP A 150 13.94 3.97 -1.80
N GLY A 151 15.16 4.28 -1.36
CA GLY A 151 15.57 5.62 -0.94
C GLY A 151 15.66 6.63 -2.10
N GLU A 152 15.57 6.18 -3.36
CA GLU A 152 15.49 7.06 -4.52
C GLU A 152 14.05 7.06 -5.06
N PRO A 153 13.15 7.86 -4.44
CA PRO A 153 11.68 7.75 -4.40
C PRO A 153 11.02 6.83 -5.44
N SER A 154 11.36 5.54 -5.41
CA SER A 154 10.84 4.59 -6.36
C SER A 154 10.13 3.47 -5.64
N LEU A 155 8.86 3.33 -6.01
CA LEU A 155 8.03 2.24 -5.56
C LEU A 155 8.06 1.15 -6.58
N ARG A 156 8.47 -0.03 -6.15
CA ARG A 156 8.48 -1.24 -6.97
C ARG A 156 7.47 -2.22 -6.41
N LYS A 157 6.58 -2.72 -7.27
CA LYS A 157 5.56 -3.72 -6.96
C LYS A 157 5.92 -5.03 -7.63
N TYR A 158 5.87 -6.11 -6.87
CA TYR A 158 6.16 -7.47 -7.32
C TYR A 158 5.02 -8.42 -6.95
N ASP A 159 4.83 -9.45 -7.76
CA ASP A 159 4.04 -10.61 -7.34
C ASP A 159 4.84 -11.50 -6.37
N PHE A 160 4.16 -12.49 -5.77
CA PHE A 160 4.77 -13.47 -4.86
C PHE A 160 5.71 -14.48 -5.54
N ASN A 161 5.86 -14.41 -6.86
CA ASN A 161 6.83 -15.18 -7.64
C ASN A 161 8.06 -14.33 -8.01
N GLY A 162 8.08 -13.07 -7.60
CA GLY A 162 9.18 -12.14 -7.83
C GLY A 162 9.15 -11.43 -9.19
N ARG A 163 8.07 -11.57 -9.96
CA ARG A 163 7.89 -10.79 -11.18
C ARG A 163 7.53 -9.36 -10.81
N LYS A 164 8.31 -8.40 -11.33
CA LYS A 164 7.99 -6.98 -11.20
C LYS A 164 6.72 -6.66 -12.02
N ILE A 165 5.69 -6.17 -11.35
CA ILE A 165 4.42 -5.76 -11.94
C ILE A 165 4.49 -4.30 -12.35
N PHE A 166 5.03 -3.46 -11.46
CA PHE A 166 5.05 -2.01 -11.64
C PHE A 166 6.27 -1.40 -10.96
N GLU A 167 6.73 -0.28 -11.50
CA GLU A 167 7.80 0.54 -10.96
C GLU A 167 7.48 2.00 -11.24
N ASN A 168 7.32 2.79 -10.18
CA ASN A 168 7.20 4.23 -10.29
C ASN A 168 8.53 4.87 -9.95
N LYS A 169 9.18 5.53 -10.91
CA LYS A 169 10.41 6.30 -10.69
C LYS A 169 10.07 7.79 -10.64
N VAL A 170 9.37 8.23 -9.60
CA VAL A 170 9.20 9.68 -9.44
C VAL A 170 10.46 10.23 -8.80
N LYS A 171 11.26 11.01 -9.53
CA LYS A 171 12.27 11.86 -8.89
C LYS A 171 11.53 12.83 -7.96
N SER A 172 11.59 12.59 -6.65
CA SER A 172 10.93 13.46 -5.69
C SER A 172 11.88 14.53 -5.18
N ASP A 173 11.68 15.76 -5.61
CA ASP A 173 12.07 16.95 -4.85
C ASP A 173 11.02 17.20 -3.75
N PHE A 174 10.76 16.21 -2.86
CA PHE A 174 9.64 16.09 -1.91
C PHE A 174 8.45 15.26 -2.41
N ILE A 175 8.47 13.96 -2.14
CA ILE A 175 7.25 13.16 -1.94
C ILE A 175 7.17 12.89 -0.44
N SER A 176 6.21 13.54 0.22
CA SER A 176 5.69 13.05 1.50
C SER A 176 5.11 11.65 1.28
N SER A 177 5.23 10.77 2.28
CA SER A 177 4.91 9.33 2.27
C SER A 177 3.49 8.91 1.82
N SER A 178 2.68 9.83 1.31
CA SER A 178 1.26 9.67 0.98
C SER A 178 0.95 9.38 -0.49
N THR A 179 1.90 9.54 -1.42
CA THR A 179 1.62 9.47 -2.88
C THR A 179 1.84 8.08 -3.49
N ILE A 180 2.29 7.10 -2.70
CA ILE A 180 3.01 5.97 -3.27
C ILE A 180 2.13 4.74 -3.55
N PHE A 181 1.02 4.53 -2.85
CA PHE A 181 0.14 3.38 -3.11
C PHE A 181 -1.05 3.82 -3.97
N ASP A 182 -1.36 3.05 -5.01
CA ASP A 182 -2.48 3.26 -5.93
C ASP A 182 -3.72 3.84 -5.17
N ASN A 183 -4.01 5.12 -5.41
CA ASN A 183 -5.20 5.85 -4.96
C ASN A 183 -5.48 5.99 -3.45
N TYR A 184 -4.54 5.75 -2.53
CA TYR A 184 -4.78 5.99 -1.10
C TYR A 184 -3.72 6.89 -0.45
N ILE A 185 -4.12 8.14 -0.21
CA ILE A 185 -3.46 9.07 0.72
C ILE A 185 -3.82 8.58 2.13
N PHE A 186 -2.86 7.99 2.83
CA PHE A 186 -2.98 7.78 4.28
C PHE A 186 -2.59 9.09 5.00
N LEU A 187 -3.53 9.63 5.79
CA LEU A 187 -3.45 10.84 6.62
C LEU A 187 -3.41 10.49 8.12
#